data_AF-A0AA95GD24-F1
#
_entry.id   AF-A0AA95GD24-F1
#
_cell.length_a   1.000
_cell.length_b   1.000
_cell.length_c   1.000
_cell.angle_alpha   90.00
_cell.angle_beta   90.00
_cell.angle_gamma   90.00
#
_symmetry.space_group_name_H-M   'P 1'
#
loop_
_entity.id
_entity.type
_entity.pdbx_description
1 polymer ?
#
loop_
_entity_poly.entity_id
_entity_poly.type
_entity_poly.pdbx_seq_one_letter_code
_entity_poly.pdbx_strand_id
1 'polypeptide(L)'
;MSEERRKLWLYLYPDEPHQKAVIDAIESVPLRQRPDYFRDCLVAGAALSTLDKRLPALLALLLDGKHDAQTLKNTLSLVLPEMVTDNHGKALQAVAWQKRVRDELAAGNPWTAWMAITEDEYRKRANQPEDNAEVRALLAPVEQESAELAPFPVQEEKPEQKTASETLSNAKKMFGGDKI
;
A
#
# COMPACT_ATOMS: atom_id res chain seq x y z
N MET A 1 6.66 33.81 15.19
CA MET A 1 6.37 33.95 13.75
C MET A 1 4.86 34.13 13.63
N SER A 2 4.33 35.22 13.04
CA SER A 2 2.87 35.40 13.01
C SER A 2 2.21 34.26 12.23
N GLU A 3 1.14 33.69 12.80
CA GLU A 3 0.31 32.62 12.21
C GLU A 3 -0.62 33.15 11.12
N GLU A 4 -0.18 34.14 10.34
CA GLU A 4 -1.03 34.83 9.38
C GLU A 4 -0.88 34.24 7.98
N ARG A 5 -2.02 34.14 7.29
CA ARG A 5 -2.08 33.70 5.89
C ARG A 5 -1.26 34.64 5.01
N ARG A 6 -0.29 34.07 4.28
CA ARG A 6 0.54 34.81 3.33
C ARG A 6 -0.03 34.72 1.91
N LYS A 7 0.01 35.85 1.20
CA LYS A 7 -0.33 35.92 -0.23
C LYS A 7 0.95 35.83 -1.05
N LEU A 8 0.95 34.96 -2.04
CA LEU A 8 2.05 34.74 -2.98
C LEU A 8 1.57 35.07 -4.40
N TRP A 9 2.41 35.71 -5.19
CA TRP A 9 2.18 35.96 -6.61
C TRP A 9 3.29 35.29 -7.40
N LEU A 10 2.89 34.51 -8.41
CA LEU A 10 3.77 33.77 -9.29
C LEU A 10 3.25 33.95 -10.72
N TYR A 11 4.15 33.92 -11.69
CA TYR A 11 3.81 34.00 -13.10
C TYR A 11 4.14 32.69 -13.78
N LEU A 12 3.24 32.24 -14.68
CA LEU A 12 3.48 31.16 -15.61
C LEU A 12 3.67 31.75 -17.00
N TYR A 13 4.61 31.20 -17.76
CA TYR A 13 4.98 31.63 -19.10
C TYR A 13 4.37 30.67 -20.12
N PRO A 14 3.31 31.06 -20.85
CA PRO A 14 2.60 30.17 -21.78
C PRO A 14 3.44 29.77 -23.00
N ASP A 15 4.54 30.46 -23.27
CA ASP A 15 5.49 30.15 -24.35
C ASP A 15 6.33 28.91 -24.02
N GLU A 16 6.48 28.57 -22.73
CA GLU A 16 7.19 27.37 -22.30
C GLU A 16 6.25 26.16 -22.29
N PRO A 17 6.60 25.04 -22.97
CA PRO A 17 5.67 23.93 -23.18
C PRO A 17 5.21 23.27 -21.89
N HIS A 18 6.11 23.11 -20.93
CA HIS A 18 5.79 22.52 -19.63
C HIS A 18 4.90 23.43 -18.78
N GLN A 19 5.10 24.76 -18.84
CA GLN A 19 4.25 25.72 -18.13
C GLN A 19 2.88 25.86 -18.79
N LYS A 20 2.81 25.80 -20.12
CA LYS A 20 1.55 25.72 -20.86
C LYS A 20 0.73 24.50 -20.45
N ALA A 21 1.36 23.33 -20.33
CA ALA A 21 0.69 22.13 -19.85
C ALA A 21 0.17 22.29 -18.41
N VAL A 22 0.90 22.99 -17.53
CA VAL A 22 0.39 23.37 -16.20
C VAL A 22 -0.86 24.25 -16.31
N ILE A 23 -0.85 25.26 -17.19
CA ILE A 23 -2.01 26.16 -17.38
C ILE A 23 -3.23 25.34 -17.80
N ASP A 24 -3.09 24.47 -18.81
CA ASP A 24 -4.16 23.60 -19.29
C ASP A 24 -4.70 22.69 -18.16
N ALA A 25 -3.79 22.12 -17.36
CA ALA A 25 -4.16 21.30 -16.19
C ALA A 25 -4.93 22.10 -15.13
N ILE A 26 -4.50 23.33 -14.82
CA ILE A 26 -5.20 24.22 -13.88
C ILE A 26 -6.59 24.59 -14.40
N GLU A 27 -6.72 24.85 -15.69
CA GLU A 27 -7.99 25.22 -16.30
C GLU A 27 -9.03 24.10 -16.18
N SER A 28 -8.59 22.84 -16.22
CA SER A 28 -9.44 21.66 -16.00
C SER A 28 -9.99 21.54 -14.57
N VAL A 29 -9.35 22.17 -13.58
CA VAL A 29 -9.79 22.13 -12.17
C VAL A 29 -10.92 23.14 -11.93
N PRO A 30 -12.02 22.75 -11.25
CA PRO A 30 -13.11 23.67 -10.91
C PRO A 30 -12.62 24.88 -10.11
N LEU A 31 -13.11 26.09 -10.46
CA LEU A 31 -12.71 27.37 -9.84
C LEU A 31 -12.69 27.36 -8.31
N ARG A 32 -13.67 26.69 -7.68
CA ARG A 32 -13.79 26.60 -6.22
C ARG A 32 -12.68 25.74 -5.57
N GLN A 33 -12.10 24.79 -6.30
CA GLN A 33 -11.07 23.86 -5.82
C GLN A 33 -9.64 24.29 -6.20
N ARG A 34 -9.49 25.21 -7.18
CA ARG A 34 -8.17 25.72 -7.61
C ARG A 34 -7.28 26.23 -6.47
N PRO A 35 -7.78 26.98 -5.46
CA PRO A 35 -6.93 27.44 -4.37
C PRO A 35 -6.33 26.31 -3.51
N ASP A 36 -7.03 25.19 -3.39
CA ASP A 36 -6.57 24.02 -2.62
C ASP A 36 -5.54 23.26 -3.44
N TYR A 37 -5.85 23.02 -4.72
CA TYR A 37 -4.92 22.45 -5.70
C TYR A 37 -3.58 23.21 -5.74
N PHE A 38 -3.60 24.54 -5.81
CA PHE A 38 -2.37 25.34 -5.79
C PHE A 38 -1.55 25.18 -4.51
N ARG A 39 -2.21 25.06 -3.36
CA ARG A 39 -1.53 24.86 -2.08
C ARG A 39 -0.87 23.49 -2.03
N ASP A 40 -1.57 22.45 -2.44
CA ASP A 40 -1.05 21.09 -2.45
C ASP A 40 0.13 20.95 -3.41
N CYS A 41 0.04 21.49 -4.63
CA CYS A 41 1.14 21.50 -5.58
C CYS A 41 2.37 22.27 -5.05
N LEU A 42 2.15 23.42 -4.41
CA LEU A 42 3.25 24.21 -3.83
C LEU A 42 3.94 23.46 -2.69
N VAL A 43 3.17 22.86 -1.78
CA VAL A 43 3.69 22.07 -0.66
C VAL A 43 4.42 20.83 -1.16
N ALA A 44 3.87 20.11 -2.15
CA ALA A 44 4.52 18.96 -2.77
C ALA A 44 5.84 19.34 -3.44
N GLY A 45 5.86 20.41 -4.23
CA GLY A 45 7.10 20.92 -4.85
C GLY A 45 8.15 21.32 -3.81
N ALA A 46 7.73 21.95 -2.70
CA ALA A 46 8.62 22.28 -1.60
C ALA A 46 9.16 21.03 -0.90
N ALA A 47 8.32 20.03 -0.62
CA ALA A 47 8.74 18.75 -0.04
C ALA A 47 9.73 18.00 -0.95
N LEU A 48 9.51 18.02 -2.27
CA LEU A 48 10.47 17.46 -3.22
C LEU A 48 11.82 18.18 -3.19
N SER A 49 11.80 19.51 -3.00
CA SER A 49 13.01 20.31 -2.89
C SER A 49 13.84 20.05 -1.63
N THR A 50 13.21 19.56 -0.55
CA THR A 50 13.93 19.17 0.67
C THR A 50 14.65 17.83 0.52
N LEU A 51 14.17 16.97 -0.39
CA LEU A 51 14.85 15.72 -0.75
C LEU A 51 16.06 16.01 -1.67
N ASP A 52 15.84 16.73 -2.77
CA ASP A 52 16.91 17.25 -3.62
C ASP A 52 16.43 18.52 -4.33
N LYS A 53 17.25 19.58 -4.29
CA LYS A 53 16.92 20.90 -4.84
C LYS A 53 16.63 20.90 -6.35
N ARG A 54 17.12 19.90 -7.08
CA ARG A 54 16.97 19.76 -8.54
C ARG A 54 15.65 19.09 -8.93
N LEU A 55 15.03 18.33 -8.02
CA LEU A 55 13.83 17.54 -8.32
C LEU A 55 12.66 18.37 -8.85
N PRO A 56 12.25 19.50 -8.23
CA PRO A 56 11.09 20.24 -8.73
C PRO A 56 11.26 20.69 -10.18
N ALA A 57 12.46 21.17 -10.55
CA ALA A 57 12.75 21.62 -11.90
C ALA A 57 12.79 20.44 -12.89
N LEU A 58 13.40 19.32 -12.52
CA LEU A 58 13.46 18.13 -13.38
C LEU A 58 12.08 17.52 -13.63
N LEU A 59 11.25 17.45 -12.59
CA LEU A 59 9.89 16.94 -12.69
C LEU A 59 8.97 17.87 -13.48
N ALA A 60 9.17 19.19 -13.38
CA ALA A 60 8.45 20.16 -14.19
C ALA A 60 8.68 19.93 -15.70
N LEU A 61 9.90 19.56 -16.10
CA LEU A 61 10.21 19.25 -17.51
C LEU A 61 9.48 18.01 -18.03
N LEU A 62 9.06 17.09 -17.14
CA LEU A 62 8.30 15.90 -17.52
C LEU A 62 6.82 16.19 -17.80
N LEU A 63 6.35 17.41 -17.55
CA LEU A 63 4.95 17.76 -17.69
C LEU A 63 4.54 18.11 -19.14
N ASP A 64 5.41 17.91 -20.14
CA ASP A 64 5.09 18.20 -21.53
C ASP A 64 4.03 17.25 -22.16
N GLY A 65 3.46 16.34 -21.36
CA GLY A 65 2.41 15.39 -21.74
C GLY A 65 2.89 14.18 -22.54
N LYS A 66 4.21 14.06 -22.80
CA LYS A 66 4.80 12.96 -23.59
C LYS A 66 5.48 11.90 -22.74
N HIS A 67 5.50 12.09 -21.42
CA HIS A 67 6.26 11.25 -20.51
C HIS A 67 5.34 10.31 -19.73
N ASP A 68 5.68 9.02 -19.77
CA ASP A 68 5.00 7.96 -19.01
C ASP A 68 5.55 7.84 -17.57
N ALA A 69 4.80 7.20 -16.68
CA ALA A 69 5.17 6.90 -15.28
C ALA A 69 6.55 6.22 -15.16
N GLN A 70 6.96 5.46 -16.17
CA GLN A 70 8.29 4.87 -16.23
C GLN A 70 9.41 5.93 -16.32
N THR A 71 9.17 7.03 -17.04
CA THR A 71 10.14 8.15 -17.15
C THR A 71 10.29 8.87 -15.81
N LEU A 72 9.18 9.05 -15.09
CA LEU A 72 9.18 9.57 -13.72
C LEU A 72 9.99 8.67 -12.79
N LYS A 73 9.77 7.35 -12.84
CA LYS A 73 10.56 6.39 -12.05
C LYS A 73 12.04 6.50 -12.35
N ASN A 74 12.43 6.51 -13.63
CA ASN A 74 13.82 6.57 -14.04
C ASN A 74 14.51 7.87 -13.60
N THR A 75 13.84 9.02 -13.76
CA THR A 75 14.37 10.31 -13.32
C THR A 75 14.54 10.38 -11.81
N LEU A 76 13.58 9.86 -11.05
CA LEU A 76 13.68 9.76 -9.59
C LEU A 76 14.83 8.84 -9.15
N SER A 77 15.02 7.68 -9.81
CA SER A 77 16.15 6.79 -9.51
C SER A 77 17.52 7.41 -9.80
N LEU A 78 17.62 8.31 -10.78
CA LEU A 78 18.86 9.03 -11.09
C LEU A 78 19.19 10.10 -10.04
N VAL A 79 18.18 10.79 -9.52
CA VAL A 79 18.38 11.91 -8.59
C VAL A 79 18.44 11.45 -7.13
N LEU A 80 17.70 10.40 -6.79
CA LEU A 80 17.65 9.81 -5.46
C LEU A 80 18.10 8.34 -5.54
N PRO A 81 19.42 8.07 -5.54
CA PRO A 81 19.96 6.71 -5.60
C PRO A 81 19.46 5.83 -4.44
N GLU A 82 19.14 6.41 -3.28
CA GLU A 82 18.59 5.67 -2.13
C GLU A 82 17.16 5.16 -2.36
N MET A 83 16.43 5.69 -3.36
CA MET A 83 15.17 5.11 -3.81
C MET A 83 15.35 3.93 -4.77
N VAL A 84 16.59 3.67 -5.21
CA VAL A 84 16.97 2.35 -5.72
C VAL A 84 17.05 1.45 -4.51
N THR A 85 15.89 1.00 -4.02
CA THR A 85 15.86 -0.12 -3.09
C THR A 85 16.67 -1.24 -3.73
N ASP A 86 17.53 -1.91 -2.97
CA ASP A 86 18.31 -3.10 -3.35
C ASP A 86 17.45 -4.32 -3.76
N ASN A 87 16.24 -4.09 -4.27
CA ASN A 87 15.50 -5.02 -5.10
C ASN A 87 16.19 -5.15 -6.46
N HIS A 88 17.42 -5.66 -6.45
CA HIS A 88 18.07 -6.18 -7.65
C HIS A 88 17.15 -7.22 -8.29
N GLY A 89 16.43 -6.83 -9.35
CA GLY A 89 15.85 -7.75 -10.33
C GLY A 89 14.59 -8.54 -9.95
N LYS A 90 14.09 -8.50 -8.71
CA LYS A 90 12.82 -9.18 -8.40
C LYS A 90 11.65 -8.24 -8.69
N ALA A 91 11.04 -8.39 -9.86
CA ALA A 91 9.74 -7.78 -10.15
C ALA A 91 8.79 -8.09 -8.98
N LEU A 92 8.07 -7.12 -8.44
CA LEU A 92 7.07 -7.39 -7.42
C LEU A 92 5.79 -7.82 -8.12
N GLN A 93 5.22 -8.97 -7.73
CA GLN A 93 3.92 -9.43 -8.21
C GLN A 93 2.90 -9.34 -7.06
N ALA A 94 1.66 -8.97 -7.40
CA ALA A 94 0.55 -9.10 -6.47
C ALA A 94 0.24 -10.58 -6.25
N VAL A 95 0.42 -11.06 -5.01
CA VAL A 95 0.29 -12.49 -4.67
C VAL A 95 -0.96 -12.76 -3.85
N ALA A 96 -1.52 -11.73 -3.21
CA ALA A 96 -2.77 -11.84 -2.48
C ALA A 96 -3.52 -10.51 -2.46
N TRP A 97 -4.84 -10.60 -2.31
CA TRP A 97 -5.73 -9.46 -2.24
C TRP A 97 -6.52 -9.49 -0.94
N GLN A 98 -6.68 -8.33 -0.33
CA GLN A 98 -7.36 -8.22 0.95
C GLN A 98 -8.36 -7.09 0.97
N LYS A 99 -9.41 -7.26 1.78
CA LYS A 99 -10.46 -6.27 2.03
C LYS A 99 -10.69 -6.12 3.52
N ARG A 100 -11.04 -4.91 3.96
CA ARG A 100 -11.67 -4.64 5.26
C ARG A 100 -12.90 -3.75 5.08
N VAL A 101 -13.83 -3.82 6.03
CA VAL A 101 -15.10 -3.06 6.04
C VAL A 101 -15.26 -2.42 7.41
N ARG A 102 -16.02 -1.33 7.52
CA ARG A 102 -16.42 -0.81 8.84
C ARG A 102 -17.45 -1.74 9.48
N ASP A 103 -17.24 -2.08 10.74
CA ASP A 103 -18.22 -2.81 11.54
C ASP A 103 -19.27 -1.84 12.10
N GLU A 104 -20.43 -1.75 11.46
CA GLU A 104 -21.53 -0.87 11.86
C GLU A 104 -22.22 -1.30 13.16
N LEU A 105 -21.98 -2.53 13.62
CA LEU A 105 -22.60 -3.08 14.83
C LEU A 105 -21.75 -2.80 16.08
N ALA A 106 -20.47 -2.52 15.92
CA ALA A 106 -19.55 -2.18 16.99
C ALA A 106 -19.53 -0.67 17.27
N ALA A 107 -19.51 -0.30 18.56
CA ALA A 107 -19.47 1.09 18.98
C ALA A 107 -18.25 1.82 18.38
N GLY A 108 -18.51 2.89 17.62
CA GLY A 108 -17.47 3.70 16.98
C GLY A 108 -17.09 3.28 15.55
N ASN A 109 -17.80 2.34 14.94
CA ASN A 109 -17.60 1.86 13.57
C ASN A 109 -16.14 1.52 13.23
N PRO A 110 -15.47 0.65 14.02
CA PRO A 110 -14.08 0.29 13.79
C PRO A 110 -13.91 -0.49 12.48
N TRP A 111 -12.71 -0.46 11.93
CA TRP A 111 -12.35 -1.30 10.79
C TRP A 111 -12.25 -2.76 11.20
N THR A 112 -12.84 -3.66 10.41
CA THR A 112 -12.64 -5.09 10.55
C THR A 112 -11.22 -5.51 10.19
N ALA A 113 -10.83 -6.72 10.61
CA ALA A 113 -9.58 -7.32 10.19
C ALA A 113 -9.53 -7.50 8.66
N TRP A 114 -8.31 -7.51 8.11
CA TRP A 114 -8.11 -7.80 6.69
C TRP A 114 -8.52 -9.24 6.38
N MET A 115 -9.47 -9.39 5.47
CA MET A 115 -9.94 -10.68 4.97
C MET A 115 -9.40 -10.90 3.56
N ALA A 116 -9.04 -12.14 3.23
CA ALA A 116 -8.62 -12.50 1.88
C ALA A 116 -9.81 -12.39 0.91
N ILE A 117 -9.55 -11.83 -0.27
CA ILE A 117 -10.51 -11.73 -1.38
C ILE A 117 -9.88 -12.22 -2.68
N THR A 118 -10.70 -12.43 -3.70
CA THR A 118 -10.22 -12.81 -5.03
C THR A 118 -9.68 -11.59 -5.80
N GLU A 119 -8.85 -11.84 -6.80
CA GLU A 119 -8.32 -10.80 -7.69
C GLU A 119 -9.44 -10.02 -8.40
N ASP A 120 -10.47 -10.73 -8.89
CA ASP A 120 -11.60 -10.10 -9.58
C ASP A 120 -12.39 -9.17 -8.67
N GLU A 121 -12.59 -9.58 -7.41
CA GLU A 121 -13.24 -8.72 -6.41
C GLU A 121 -12.38 -7.49 -6.10
N TYR A 122 -11.07 -7.66 -5.99
CA TYR A 122 -10.14 -6.55 -5.79
C TYR A 122 -10.21 -5.55 -6.95
N ARG A 123 -10.12 -6.02 -8.20
CA ARG A 123 -10.18 -5.16 -9.40
C ARG A 123 -11.49 -4.40 -9.49
N LYS A 124 -12.61 -5.07 -9.19
CA LYS A 124 -13.94 -4.44 -9.19
C LYS A 124 -14.02 -3.29 -8.17
N ARG A 125 -13.52 -3.52 -6.96
CA ARG A 125 -13.56 -2.53 -5.86
C ARG A 125 -12.50 -1.44 -5.99
N ALA A 126 -11.32 -1.75 -6.55
CA ALA A 126 -10.31 -0.75 -6.85
C ALA A 126 -10.82 0.27 -7.88
N ASN A 127 -11.65 -0.18 -8.84
CA ASN A 127 -12.29 0.68 -9.82
C ASN A 127 -13.53 1.44 -9.29
N GLN A 128 -14.13 0.97 -8.19
CA GLN A 128 -15.32 1.54 -7.56
C GLN A 128 -15.12 1.61 -6.04
N PRO A 129 -14.37 2.63 -5.55
CA PRO A 129 -14.09 2.75 -4.12
C PRO A 129 -15.37 3.10 -3.34
N GLU A 130 -15.62 2.36 -2.27
CA GLU A 130 -16.73 2.59 -1.32
C GLU A 130 -16.16 3.20 -0.03
N ASP A 131 -16.78 4.23 0.54
CA ASP A 131 -16.27 4.90 1.75
C ASP A 131 -16.17 3.97 2.98
N ASN A 132 -16.97 2.90 3.00
CA ASN A 132 -17.02 1.93 4.10
C ASN A 132 -16.16 0.69 3.85
N ALA A 133 -15.43 0.60 2.73
CA ALA A 133 -14.61 -0.57 2.40
C ALA A 133 -13.26 -0.19 1.79
N GLU A 134 -12.20 -0.80 2.31
CA GLU A 134 -10.86 -0.63 1.78
C GLU A 134 -10.32 -1.94 1.22
N VAL A 135 -9.55 -1.83 0.14
CA VAL A 135 -8.89 -2.96 -0.52
C VAL A 135 -7.40 -2.70 -0.68
N ARG A 136 -6.59 -3.77 -0.59
CA ARG A 136 -5.15 -3.71 -0.83
C ARG A 136 -4.63 -4.97 -1.53
N ALA A 137 -3.56 -4.82 -2.29
CA ALA A 137 -2.78 -5.93 -2.81
C ALA A 137 -1.53 -6.14 -1.95
N LEU A 138 -1.21 -7.40 -1.65
CA LEU A 138 0.05 -7.80 -1.04
C LEU A 138 1.04 -8.15 -2.15
N LEU A 139 2.20 -7.51 -2.10
CA LEU A 139 3.26 -7.67 -3.09
C LEU A 139 4.34 -8.60 -2.53
N ALA A 140 4.77 -9.56 -3.34
CA ALA A 140 5.94 -10.36 -3.06
C ALA A 140 6.90 -10.31 -4.27
N PRO A 141 8.20 -10.49 -4.04
CA PRO A 141 9.15 -10.63 -5.14
C PRO A 141 8.80 -11.84 -6.01
N VAL A 142 8.86 -11.68 -7.33
CA VAL A 142 8.79 -12.76 -8.32
C VAL A 142 10.01 -13.64 -8.12
N GLU A 143 9.78 -14.80 -7.53
CA GLU A 143 10.77 -15.88 -7.52
C GLU A 143 10.88 -16.41 -8.94
N GLN A 144 12.00 -16.15 -9.61
CA GLN A 144 12.39 -17.00 -10.73
C GLN A 144 12.64 -18.38 -10.13
N GLU A 145 11.85 -19.35 -10.59
CA GLU A 145 11.83 -20.74 -10.16
C GLU A 145 13.24 -21.34 -10.29
N SER A 146 14.02 -21.24 -9.23
CA SER A 146 15.37 -21.81 -9.10
C SER A 146 15.70 -21.96 -7.62
N ALA A 147 14.81 -22.63 -6.90
CA ALA A 147 15.15 -23.37 -5.71
C ALA A 147 14.07 -24.43 -5.53
N GLU A 148 14.49 -25.68 -5.53
CA GLU A 148 13.68 -26.82 -5.14
C GLU A 148 12.78 -26.43 -3.96
N LEU A 149 11.48 -26.69 -4.10
CA LEU A 149 10.56 -26.72 -2.97
C LEU A 149 11.20 -27.65 -1.93
N ALA A 150 11.91 -27.08 -0.96
CA ALA A 150 12.22 -27.79 0.26
C ALA A 150 10.85 -28.25 0.76
N PRO A 151 10.58 -29.56 0.83
CA PRO A 151 9.27 -30.02 1.24
C PRO A 151 8.99 -29.35 2.58
N PHE A 152 7.84 -28.68 2.67
CA PHE A 152 7.31 -28.26 3.96
C PHE A 152 7.52 -29.44 4.90
N PRO A 153 8.11 -29.25 6.10
CA PRO A 153 8.15 -30.33 7.05
C PRO A 153 6.69 -30.71 7.26
N VAL A 154 6.29 -31.83 6.66
CA VAL A 154 5.09 -32.54 7.03
C VAL A 154 5.35 -32.80 8.49
N GLN A 155 4.69 -32.03 9.36
CA GLN A 155 4.47 -32.50 10.70
C GLN A 155 3.68 -33.79 10.47
N GLU A 156 4.39 -34.91 10.46
CA GLU A 156 3.76 -36.19 10.71
C GLU A 156 3.03 -35.97 12.02
N GLU A 157 1.71 -35.79 11.93
CA GLU A 157 0.82 -36.08 13.04
C GLU A 157 1.13 -37.52 13.40
N LYS A 158 2.07 -37.67 14.32
CA LYS A 158 2.34 -38.92 15.00
C LYS A 158 0.97 -39.35 15.48
N PRO A 159 0.43 -40.50 15.02
CA PRO A 159 -0.90 -40.91 15.41
C PRO A 159 -0.88 -40.89 16.94
N GLU A 160 -1.72 -40.05 17.54
CA GLU A 160 -1.97 -40.10 18.97
C GLU A 160 -2.39 -41.53 19.24
N GLN A 161 -1.41 -42.33 19.70
CA GLN A 161 -1.68 -43.58 20.33
C GLN A 161 -2.52 -43.18 21.53
N LYS A 162 -3.84 -43.33 21.39
CA LYS A 162 -4.78 -43.37 22.50
C LYS A 162 -4.34 -44.54 23.36
N THR A 163 -3.33 -44.33 24.21
CA THR A 163 -3.06 -45.15 25.36
C THR A 163 -4.22 -44.91 26.31
N ALA A 164 -5.29 -45.66 26.08
CA ALA A 164 -6.31 -45.93 27.06
C ALA A 164 -5.62 -46.58 28.28
N SER A 165 -5.10 -45.79 29.20
CA SER A 165 -4.53 -46.34 30.44
C SER A 165 -4.47 -45.38 31.62
N GLU A 166 -4.32 -44.06 31.43
CA GLU A 166 -4.11 -43.19 32.59
C GLU A 166 -5.39 -42.65 33.24
N THR A 167 -6.44 -42.36 32.46
CA THR A 167 -7.72 -41.86 33.00
C THR A 167 -8.57 -42.94 33.67
N LEU A 168 -8.49 -44.20 33.20
CA LEU A 168 -9.16 -45.33 33.86
C LEU A 168 -8.44 -45.76 35.15
N SER A 169 -7.11 -45.65 35.20
CA SER A 169 -6.33 -46.01 36.38
C SER A 169 -6.51 -45.00 37.52
N ASN A 170 -6.71 -43.71 37.23
CA ASN A 170 -7.00 -42.69 38.25
C ASN A 170 -8.43 -42.79 38.80
N ALA A 171 -9.43 -43.10 37.97
CA ALA A 171 -10.80 -43.31 38.44
C ALA A 171 -10.92 -44.53 39.37
N LYS A 172 -10.19 -45.62 39.06
CA LYS A 172 -10.16 -46.83 39.91
C LYS A 172 -9.41 -46.60 41.22
N LYS A 173 -8.47 -45.66 41.27
CA LYS A 173 -7.76 -45.23 42.51
C LYS A 173 -8.61 -44.33 43.41
N MET A 174 -9.50 -43.53 42.82
CA MET A 174 -10.38 -42.58 43.54
C MET A 174 -11.67 -43.23 44.06
N PHE A 175 -12.15 -44.29 43.41
CA PHE A 175 -13.44 -44.92 43.73
C PHE A 175 -13.36 -46.44 44.00
N GLY A 176 -12.16 -47.02 44.06
CA GLY A 176 -11.93 -48.45 44.26
C GLY A 176 -11.13 -48.75 45.53
N GLY A 177 -11.72 -48.49 46.69
CA GLY A 177 -11.35 -49.12 47.96
C GLY A 177 -12.40 -50.17 48.33
N ASP A 178 -11.94 -51.33 48.77
CA ASP A 178 -12.62 -52.62 48.78
C ASP A 178 -14.02 -52.73 49.41
N LYS A 179 -14.74 -53.68 48.81
CA LYS A 179 -15.93 -54.42 49.25
C LYS A 179 -16.18 -54.48 50.77
N ILE A 180 -17.42 -54.16 51.14
CA ILE A 180 -18.32 -55.09 51.83
C ILE A 180 -19.63 -55.13 51.05
#